data_AF-A0A381F7Z6-F1
#
_entry.id   AF-A0A381F7Z6-F1
#
_cell.length_a   1.000
_cell.length_b   1.000
_cell.length_c   1.000
_cell.angle_alpha   90.00
_cell.angle_beta   90.00
_cell.angle_gamma   90.00
#
_symmetry.space_group_name_H-M   'P 1'
#
loop_
_entity.id
_entity.type
_entity.pdbx_description
1 polymer ?
#
loop_
_entity_poly.entity_id
_entity_poly.type
_entity_poly.pdbx_seq_one_letter_code
_entity_poly.pdbx_strand_id
1 'polypeptide(L)' 'MDLSNFENVISLAQNEEQRSKISLLMEAADLNHASGEVPDPYWSELDGFEKVYHQLDEACEKIAQKLLISKTQNS' A
#
# COMPACT_ATOMS: atom_id res chain seq x y z
N MET A 1 5.75 5.74 -1.16
CA MET A 1 4.70 4.80 -0.66
C MET A 1 4.57 5.00 0.85
N ASP A 2 4.25 6.22 1.18
CA ASP A 2 4.51 6.83 2.48
C ASP A 2 3.47 7.93 2.69
N LEU A 3 3.46 8.53 3.87
CA LEU A 3 2.50 9.55 4.23
C LEU A 3 2.61 10.79 3.36
N SER A 4 3.81 11.19 2.94
CA SER A 4 3.98 12.36 2.06
C SER A 4 3.32 12.16 0.69
N ASN A 5 3.43 10.95 0.12
CA ASN A 5 2.78 10.57 -1.12
C ASN A 5 1.25 10.54 -0.93
N PHE A 6 0.80 9.93 0.16
CA PHE A 6 -0.61 9.86 0.51
C PHE A 6 -1.24 11.25 0.64
N GLU A 7 -0.62 12.14 1.43
CA GLU A 7 -1.07 13.52 1.63
C GLU A 7 -1.14 14.30 0.31
N ASN A 8 -0.12 14.15 -0.55
CA ASN A 8 -0.10 14.78 -1.86
C ASN A 8 -1.29 14.31 -2.71
N VAL A 9 -1.48 12.99 -2.86
CA VAL A 9 -2.56 12.45 -3.70
C VAL A 9 -3.95 12.76 -3.12
N ILE A 10 -4.11 12.69 -1.79
CA ILE A 10 -5.33 13.09 -1.07
C ILE A 10 -5.67 14.56 -1.34
N SER A 11 -4.67 15.44 -1.41
CA SER A 11 -4.87 16.87 -1.67
C SER A 11 -5.42 17.14 -3.08
N LEU A 12 -5.14 16.25 -4.03
CA LEU A 12 -5.60 16.33 -5.42
C LEU A 12 -7.01 15.75 -5.62
N ALA A 13 -7.55 15.01 -4.64
CA ALA A 13 -8.87 14.41 -4.74
C ALA A 13 -9.99 15.46 -4.65
N GLN A 14 -10.86 15.46 -5.66
CA GLN A 14 -11.91 16.47 -5.86
C GLN A 14 -13.22 16.12 -5.13
N ASN A 15 -13.39 14.87 -4.71
CA ASN A 15 -14.60 14.39 -4.05
C ASN A 15 -14.32 13.14 -3.20
N GLU A 16 -15.29 12.77 -2.37
CA GLU A 16 -15.20 11.60 -1.48
C GLU A 16 -15.09 10.27 -2.23
N GLU A 17 -15.67 10.18 -3.44
CA GLU A 17 -15.55 8.98 -4.26
C GLU A 17 -14.10 8.73 -4.70
N GLN A 18 -13.36 9.79 -5.01
CA GLN A 18 -11.93 9.70 -5.30
C GLN A 18 -11.12 9.43 -4.02
N ARG A 19 -11.43 10.13 -2.91
CA ARG A 19 -10.75 9.95 -1.62
C ARG A 19 -10.83 8.50 -1.13
N SER A 20 -11.99 7.87 -1.24
CA SER A 20 -12.21 6.49 -0.81
C SER A 20 -11.42 5.43 -1.61
N LYS A 21 -10.83 5.80 -2.75
CA LYS A 21 -9.97 4.91 -3.56
C LYS A 21 -8.49 5.04 -3.23
N ILE A 22 -8.11 5.97 -2.34
CA ILE A 22 -6.72 6.24 -1.96
C ILE A 22 -6.43 5.58 -0.61
N SER A 23 -5.37 4.80 -0.53
CA SER A 23 -4.93 4.15 0.70
C SER A 23 -3.42 3.93 0.67
N LEU A 24 -2.80 3.80 1.85
CA LEU A 24 -1.43 3.29 1.94
C LEU A 24 -1.41 1.81 1.55
N LEU A 25 -0.34 1.33 0.93
CA LEU A 25 -0.27 -0.07 0.47
C LEU A 25 -0.40 -1.05 1.64
N MET A 26 0.33 -0.80 2.73
CA MET A 26 0.34 -1.68 3.89
C MET A 26 -1.02 -1.72 4.59
N GLU A 27 -1.69 -0.58 4.66
CA GLU A 27 -3.09 -0.48 5.14
C GLU A 27 -4.03 -1.29 4.23
N ALA A 28 -3.95 -1.09 2.91
CA ALA A 28 -4.76 -1.83 1.95
C ALA A 28 -4.52 -3.34 2.00
N ALA A 29 -3.33 -3.77 2.43
CA ALA A 29 -2.95 -5.17 2.62
C ALA A 29 -3.27 -5.76 4.01
N ASP A 30 -3.80 -4.97 4.95
CA ASP A 30 -3.93 -5.28 6.39
C ASP A 30 -2.59 -5.66 7.07
N LEU A 31 -1.48 -5.16 6.56
CA LEU A 31 -0.14 -5.36 7.11
C LEU A 31 0.22 -4.14 7.97
N ASN A 32 -0.29 -4.10 9.20
CA ASN A 32 -0.01 -2.98 10.12
C ASN A 32 1.42 -3.06 10.68
N HIS A 33 2.40 -2.62 9.89
CA HIS A 33 3.71 -2.20 10.41
C HIS A 33 3.57 -0.88 11.16
N ALA A 34 4.47 -0.60 12.12
CA ALA A 34 4.34 0.53 13.05
C ALA A 34 4.12 1.91 12.40
N SER A 35 4.56 2.12 11.14
CA SER A 35 4.31 3.33 10.35
C SER A 35 3.30 3.16 9.21
N GLY A 36 3.00 1.92 8.78
CA GLY A 36 2.23 1.67 7.55
C GLY A 36 2.93 2.12 6.24
N GLU A 37 4.17 2.60 6.33
CA GLU A 37 4.95 3.12 5.20
C GLU A 37 5.91 2.06 4.64
N VAL A 38 6.24 2.18 3.35
CA VAL A 38 7.33 1.44 2.71
C VAL A 38 8.53 2.37 2.61
N PRO A 39 9.67 2.07 3.26
CA PRO A 39 10.84 2.93 3.26
C PRO A 39 11.48 3.00 1.87
N ASP A 40 12.06 4.15 1.53
CA ASP A 40 12.86 4.29 0.32
C ASP A 40 14.24 3.61 0.51
N PRO A 41 14.59 2.58 -0.29
CA PRO A 41 15.83 1.85 -0.12
C PRO A 41 17.05 2.55 -0.75
N TYR A 42 16.90 3.69 -1.44
CA TYR A 42 17.97 4.28 -2.25
C TYR A 42 19.23 4.63 -1.44
N TRP A 43 19.06 5.01 -0.18
CA TRP A 43 20.15 5.34 0.76
C TRP A 43 20.36 4.27 1.84
N SER A 44 19.80 3.08 1.64
CA SER A 44 19.90 1.98 2.58
C SER A 44 21.23 1.23 2.47
N GLU A 45 21.54 0.46 3.50
CA GLU A 45 22.61 -0.54 3.47
C GLU A 45 22.27 -1.67 2.50
N LEU A 46 23.19 -2.65 2.36
CA LEU A 46 23.12 -3.73 1.36
C LEU A 46 21.77 -4.45 1.24
N ASP A 47 20.96 -4.50 2.30
CA ASP A 47 19.74 -5.30 2.39
C ASP A 47 18.42 -4.50 2.27
N GLY A 48 18.47 -3.17 2.11
CA GLY A 48 17.23 -2.39 2.12
C GLY A 48 16.35 -2.59 0.90
N PHE A 49 16.93 -2.82 -0.27
CA PHE A 49 16.15 -3.18 -1.47
C PHE A 49 15.43 -4.52 -1.32
N GLU A 50 16.09 -5.53 -0.74
CA GLU A 50 15.50 -6.86 -0.49
C GLU A 50 14.34 -6.77 0.50
N LYS A 51 14.53 -5.99 1.58
CA LYS A 51 13.47 -5.74 2.58
C LYS A 51 12.25 -5.08 1.95
N VAL A 52 12.46 -4.04 1.14
CA VAL A 52 11.37 -3.36 0.43
C VAL A 52 10.70 -4.29 -0.57
N TYR A 53 11.47 -5.09 -1.31
CA TYR A 53 10.91 -6.09 -2.23
C TYR A 53 9.97 -7.06 -1.50
N HIS A 54 10.41 -7.67 -0.39
CA HIS A 54 9.57 -8.60 0.38
C HIS A 54 8.31 -7.94 0.94
N GLN A 55 8.41 -6.69 1.42
CA GLN A 55 7.25 -5.94 1.88
C GLN A 55 6.22 -5.73 0.76
N LEU A 56 6.68 -5.36 -0.43
CA LEU A 56 5.82 -5.16 -1.60
C LEU A 56 5.18 -6.47 -2.06
N ASP A 57 5.95 -7.56 -2.09
CA ASP A 57 5.52 -8.89 -2.52
C ASP A 57 4.40 -9.41 -1.60
N GLU A 58 4.61 -9.36 -0.28
CA GLU A 58 3.62 -9.78 0.71
C GLU A 58 2.32 -8.95 0.61
N ALA A 59 2.47 -7.63 0.49
CA ALA A 59 1.32 -6.73 0.38
C ALA A 59 0.52 -6.97 -0.90
N CYS A 60 1.19 -7.21 -2.03
CA CYS A 60 0.54 -7.49 -3.30
C CYS A 60 -0.23 -8.81 -3.26
N GLU A 61 0.33 -9.86 -2.66
CA GLU A 61 -0.32 -11.15 -2.49
C GLU A 61 -1.61 -11.02 -1.65
N LYS A 62 -1.56 -10.30 -0.53
CA LYS A 62 -2.73 -10.00 0.31
C LYS A 62 -3.83 -9.27 -0.46
N ILE A 63 -3.47 -8.23 -1.19
CA ILE A 63 -4.43 -7.43 -1.98
C ILE A 63 -5.06 -8.29 -3.09
N ALA A 64 -4.25 -9.09 -3.79
CA ALA A 64 -4.75 -10.00 -4.82
C ALA A 64 -5.79 -10.99 -4.26
N GLN A 65 -5.51 -11.60 -3.10
CA GLN A 65 -6.44 -12.49 -2.42
C GLN A 65 -7.76 -11.80 -2.05
N LYS A 66 -7.70 -10.59 -1.48
CA LYS A 66 -8.91 -9.80 -1.15
C LYS A 66 -9.77 -9.52 -2.39
N LEU A 67 -9.13 -9.13 -3.49
CA LEU A 67 -9.83 -8.85 -4.75
C LEU A 67 -10.50 -10.10 -5.32
N LEU A 68 -9.85 -11.26 -5.26
CA LEU A 68 -10.43 -12.54 -5.70
C LEU A 68 -11.65 -12.94 -4.84
N ILE A 69 -11.56 -12.79 -3.51
CA ILE A 69 -12.68 -13.06 -2.59
C ILE A 69 -13.86 -12.12 -2.91
N SER A 70 -13.61 -10.82 -3.06
CA SER A 70 -14.66 -9.83 -3.38
C SER A 70 -15.37 -10.10 -4.71
N LYS A 71 -14.66 -10.62 -5.72
CA LYS A 71 -15.26 -11.01 -7.01
C LYS A 71 -16.14 -12.25 -6.87
N THR A 72 -15.74 -13.19 -6.02
CA THR A 72 -16.47 -14.44 -5.79
C THR A 72 -17.77 -14.22 -5.02
N GLN A 73 -17.84 -13.20 -4.15
CA GLN A 73 -19.07 -12.87 -3.41
C GLN A 73 -20.08 -12.01 -4.19
N ASN A 74 -19.65 -11.39 -5.30
CA ASN A 74 -20.49 -10.56 -6.17
C ASN A 74 -20.92 -11.28 -7.46
N SER A 75 -20.70 -12.60 -7.56
CA SER A 75 -21.12 -13.47 -8.67
C SER A 75 -22.17 -14.46 -8.20
#